data_AF-A0A453SFM7-F1
#
_entry.id   AF-A0A453SFM7-F1
#
_cell.length_a   1.000
_cell.length_b   1.000
_cell.length_c   1.000
_cell.angle_alpha   90.00
_cell.angle_beta   90.00
_cell.angle_gamma   90.00
#
_symmetry.space_group_name_H-M   'P 1'
#
loop_
_entity.id
_entity.type
_entity.pdbx_description
1 polymer ?
#
loop_
_entity_poly.entity_id
_entity_poly.type
_entity_poly.pdbx_seq_one_letter_code
_entity_poly.pdbx_strand_id
1 'polypeptide(L)'
;IPHDPSVTADEPSGEHHAKFWQEINPICCLRSHVKKMVIHDFRGDRNEFEFVKFIAMNAQELQSLLLVSHEGILSSADKVNEIKDELQCLQFPTGISAVLQVSPKAGTGLRLEKASNLTIDDPFEC
;
A
#
# COMPACT_ATOMS: atom_id res chain seq x y z
N ILE A 1 -19.70 -14.28 28.24
CA ILE A 1 -18.63 -14.35 27.22
C ILE A 1 -17.63 -13.27 27.61
N PRO A 2 -16.41 -13.60 28.07
CA PRO A 2 -15.40 -12.58 28.33
C PRO A 2 -14.91 -12.05 26.99
N HIS A 3 -14.83 -10.73 26.84
CA HIS A 3 -14.17 -10.09 25.71
C HIS A 3 -12.67 -10.37 25.79
N ASP A 4 -12.09 -10.91 24.72
CA ASP A 4 -10.64 -10.97 24.57
C ASP A 4 -10.06 -9.55 24.64
N PRO A 5 -8.98 -9.33 25.39
CA PRO A 5 -8.32 -8.04 25.41
C PRO A 5 -7.85 -7.72 23.99
N SER A 6 -8.31 -6.58 23.46
CA SER A 6 -7.81 -6.00 22.23
C SER A 6 -6.29 -5.97 22.28
N VAL A 7 -5.64 -6.70 21.38
CA VAL A 7 -4.20 -6.57 21.14
C VAL A 7 -3.96 -5.10 20.85
N THR A 8 -3.25 -4.42 21.75
CA THR A 8 -2.68 -3.12 21.47
C THR A 8 -1.71 -3.32 20.32
N ALA A 9 -2.00 -2.71 19.16
CA ALA A 9 -1.06 -2.69 18.06
C ALA A 9 0.26 -2.16 18.60
N ASP A 10 1.33 -2.95 18.49
CA ASP A 10 2.67 -2.53 18.88
C ASP A 10 2.99 -1.22 18.14
N GLU A 11 3.56 -0.26 18.89
CA GLU A 11 4.08 0.98 18.30
C GLU A 11 5.04 0.63 17.15
N PRO A 12 4.90 1.27 15.97
CA PRO A 12 5.75 0.97 14.83
C PRO A 12 7.22 1.16 15.23
N SER A 13 8.03 0.10 15.16
CA SER A 13 9.39 0.07 15.72
C SER A 13 10.36 1.09 15.11
N GLY A 14 9.95 1.81 14.06
CA GLY A 14 10.79 2.71 13.29
C GLY A 14 11.94 1.99 12.56
N GLU A 15 12.00 0.67 12.63
CA GLU A 15 13.04 -0.11 11.97
C GLU A 15 12.86 -0.06 10.45
N HIS A 16 13.99 0.03 9.77
CA HIS A 16 14.04 0.12 8.32
C HIS A 16 13.82 -1.27 7.72
N HIS A 17 12.59 -1.57 7.31
CA HIS A 17 12.19 -2.89 6.83
C HIS A 17 12.59 -3.16 5.36
N ALA A 18 13.43 -2.34 4.74
CA ALA A 18 13.87 -2.60 3.36
C ALA A 18 14.56 -3.98 3.19
N LYS A 19 15.25 -4.47 4.22
CA LYS A 19 15.85 -5.83 4.20
C LYS A 19 14.79 -6.93 4.10
N PHE A 20 13.68 -6.78 4.82
CA PHE A 20 12.56 -7.73 4.75
C PHE A 20 12.04 -7.84 3.31
N TRP A 21 11.83 -6.71 2.63
CA TRP A 21 11.35 -6.69 1.25
C TRP A 21 12.37 -7.23 0.22
N GLN A 22 13.66 -7.15 0.51
CA GLN A 22 14.72 -7.71 -0.35
C GLN A 22 14.89 -9.23 -0.19
N GLU A 23 14.58 -9.77 0.99
CA GLU A 23 14.77 -11.18 1.33
C GLU A 23 13.60 -12.07 0.90
N ILE A 24 12.40 -11.49 0.70
CA ILE A 24 11.24 -12.24 0.22
C ILE A 24 11.27 -12.41 -1.30
N ASN A 25 11.10 -13.65 -1.76
CA ASN A 25 10.87 -13.89 -3.19
C ASN A 25 9.51 -13.29 -3.60
N PRO A 26 9.41 -12.61 -4.76
CA PRO A 26 8.14 -12.10 -5.24
C PRO A 26 7.10 -13.22 -5.33
N ILE A 27 5.96 -13.04 -4.68
CA ILE A 27 4.83 -13.97 -4.75
C ILE A 27 4.41 -14.05 -6.23
N CYS A 28 4.22 -15.25 -6.77
CA CYS A 28 3.91 -15.44 -8.19
C CYS A 28 2.69 -14.62 -8.62
N CYS A 29 1.65 -14.55 -7.78
CA CYS A 29 0.51 -13.66 -7.98
C CYS A 29 0.94 -12.19 -8.16
N LEU A 30 1.68 -11.65 -7.18
CA LEU A 30 2.12 -10.27 -7.21
C LEU A 30 2.86 -9.97 -8.52
N ARG A 31 3.75 -10.89 -8.92
CA ARG A 31 4.54 -10.73 -10.13
C ARG A 31 3.69 -10.76 -11.41
N SER A 32 2.75 -11.68 -11.52
CA SER A 32 2.15 -12.06 -12.81
C SER A 32 0.65 -11.79 -12.95
N HIS A 33 -0.03 -11.32 -11.91
CA HIS A 33 -1.50 -11.20 -11.92
C HIS A 33 -2.03 -9.85 -11.42
N VAL A 34 -1.27 -9.13 -10.58
CA VAL A 34 -1.72 -7.85 -10.01
C VAL A 34 -1.68 -6.75 -11.07
N LYS A 35 -2.86 -6.31 -11.54
CA LYS A 35 -3.01 -5.20 -12.48
C LYS A 35 -3.24 -3.85 -11.81
N LYS A 36 -3.92 -3.87 -10.66
CA LYS A 36 -4.29 -2.66 -9.92
C LYS A 36 -4.06 -2.88 -8.43
N MET A 37 -3.47 -1.90 -7.77
CA MET A 37 -3.30 -1.92 -6.32
C MET A 37 -3.74 -0.59 -5.72
N VAL A 38 -4.40 -0.65 -4.56
CA VAL A 38 -4.82 0.51 -3.78
C VAL A 38 -4.23 0.38 -2.39
N ILE A 39 -3.47 1.38 -1.95
CA ILE A 39 -2.90 1.46 -0.61
C ILE A 39 -3.66 2.54 0.15
N HIS A 40 -4.38 2.13 1.19
CA HIS A 40 -5.13 3.03 2.06
C HIS A 40 -4.31 3.48 3.26
N ASP A 41 -4.68 4.64 3.82
CA ASP A 41 -3.99 5.30 4.93
C ASP A 41 -2.50 5.56 4.66
N PHE A 42 -2.13 5.82 3.41
CA PHE A 42 -0.75 6.11 3.03
C PHE A 42 -0.28 7.38 3.73
N ARG A 43 0.79 7.30 4.53
CA ARG A 43 1.29 8.41 5.36
C ARG A 43 2.47 9.14 4.74
N GLY A 44 3.11 8.53 3.75
CA GLY A 44 4.34 9.02 3.15
C GLY A 44 5.52 8.86 4.10
N ASP A 45 5.55 7.77 4.87
CA ASP A 45 6.75 7.38 5.59
C ASP A 45 7.71 6.58 4.70
N ARG A 46 8.95 6.47 5.16
CA ARG A 46 10.03 5.83 4.38
C ARG A 46 9.75 4.34 4.11
N ASN A 47 9.14 3.62 5.05
CA ASN A 47 8.89 2.19 4.88
C ASN A 47 7.74 1.96 3.86
N GLU A 48 6.74 2.83 3.85
CA GLU A 48 5.69 2.83 2.83
C GLU A 48 6.25 3.11 1.44
N PHE A 49 7.20 4.04 1.30
CA PHE A 49 7.88 4.28 0.02
C PHE A 49 8.69 3.07 -0.46
N GLU A 50 9.43 2.41 0.43
CA GLU A 50 10.14 1.17 0.09
C GLU A 50 9.17 0.06 -0.34
N PHE A 51 7.99 -0.03 0.28
CA PHE A 51 6.96 -0.97 -0.14
C PHE A 51 6.40 -0.62 -1.53
N VAL A 52 6.06 0.65 -1.78
CA VAL A 52 5.61 1.11 -3.11
C VAL A 52 6.64 0.79 -4.18
N LYS A 53 7.93 1.02 -3.88
CA LYS A 53 9.05 0.69 -4.77
C LYS A 53 9.13 -0.81 -5.02
N PHE A 54 9.03 -1.62 -3.99
CA PHE A 54 9.03 -3.08 -4.11
C PHE A 54 7.91 -3.55 -5.04
N ILE A 55 6.68 -3.08 -4.85
CA ILE A 55 5.54 -3.43 -5.70
C ILE A 55 5.78 -3.01 -7.15
N ALA A 56 6.18 -1.76 -7.37
CA ALA A 56 6.44 -1.22 -8.69
C ALA A 56 7.51 -1.99 -9.45
N MET A 57 8.56 -2.45 -8.77
CA MET A 57 9.67 -3.18 -9.39
C MET A 57 9.36 -4.65 -9.66
N ASN A 58 8.46 -5.27 -8.88
CA ASN A 58 8.26 -6.71 -8.91
C ASN A 58 6.93 -7.13 -9.55
N ALA A 59 5.91 -6.26 -9.60
CA ALA A 59 4.61 -6.57 -10.21
C ALA A 59 4.62 -6.24 -11.72
N GLN A 60 4.89 -7.24 -12.56
CA GLN A 60 5.09 -7.05 -14.00
C GLN A 60 3.82 -6.64 -14.74
N GLU A 61 2.65 -7.09 -14.26
CA GLU A 61 1.35 -6.77 -14.85
C GLU A 61 0.72 -5.50 -14.26
N LEU A 62 1.41 -4.80 -13.36
CA LEU A 62 0.86 -3.63 -12.68
C LEU A 62 0.68 -2.48 -13.67
N GLN A 63 -0.55 -1.96 -13.75
CA GLN A 63 -0.93 -0.85 -14.63
C GLN A 63 -1.25 0.41 -13.83
N SER A 64 -1.85 0.25 -12.65
CA SER A 64 -2.26 1.39 -11.82
C SER A 64 -2.01 1.15 -10.34
N LEU A 65 -1.38 2.13 -9.69
CA LEU A 65 -1.21 2.21 -8.25
C LEU A 65 -1.92 3.45 -7.70
N LEU A 66 -2.87 3.25 -6.79
CA LEU A 66 -3.58 4.34 -6.12
C LEU A 66 -3.14 4.40 -4.65
N LEU A 67 -2.53 5.51 -4.26
CA LEU A 67 -2.18 5.82 -2.88
C LEU A 67 -3.26 6.72 -2.29
N VAL A 68 -3.89 6.29 -1.21
CA VAL A 68 -4.99 7.01 -0.58
C VAL A 68 -4.56 7.45 0.81
N SER A 69 -4.34 8.75 0.98
CA SER A 69 -3.99 9.33 2.29
C SER A 69 -5.23 9.89 2.98
N HIS A 70 -5.17 9.97 4.31
CA HIS A 70 -6.18 10.67 5.09
C HIS A 70 -5.98 12.19 5.02
N GLU A 71 -7.08 12.95 5.06
CA GLU A 71 -7.09 14.42 5.00
C GLU A 71 -6.13 15.09 6.00
N GLY A 72 -6.02 14.53 7.21
CA GLY A 72 -5.12 15.04 8.25
C GLY A 72 -3.63 14.92 7.93
N ILE A 73 -3.22 14.04 7.00
CA ILE A 73 -1.82 13.88 6.59
C ILE A 73 -1.48 14.86 5.47
N LEU A 74 -2.43 15.08 4.55
CA LEU A 74 -2.26 15.98 3.41
C LEU A 74 -2.73 17.41 3.71
N SER A 75 -2.95 17.76 4.98
CA SER A 75 -3.33 19.12 5.39
C SER A 75 -2.20 20.14 5.26
N SER A 76 -0.98 19.69 4.96
CA SER A 76 0.19 20.55 4.71
C SER A 76 0.63 20.46 3.24
N ALA A 77 0.73 21.61 2.57
CA ALA A 77 1.24 21.69 1.21
C ALA A 77 2.69 21.20 1.10
N ASP A 78 3.50 21.43 2.14
CA ASP A 78 4.89 20.94 2.19
C ASP A 78 4.92 19.42 2.21
N LYS A 79 4.04 18.78 3.00
CA LYS A 79 3.96 17.31 3.08
C LYS A 79 3.49 16.69 1.76
N VAL A 80 2.53 17.33 1.09
CA VAL A 80 2.08 16.92 -0.25
C VAL A 80 3.23 17.00 -1.26
N ASN A 81 4.03 18.07 -1.21
CA ASN A 81 5.17 18.22 -2.10
C ASN A 81 6.27 17.19 -1.82
N GLU A 82 6.60 16.93 -0.55
CA GLU A 82 7.54 15.89 -0.15
C GLU A 82 7.13 14.53 -0.71
N ILE A 83 5.86 14.12 -0.52
CA ILE A 83 5.36 12.84 -1.02
C ILE A 83 5.42 12.78 -2.54
N LYS A 84 5.01 13.85 -3.22
CA LYS A 84 5.04 13.94 -4.67
C LYS A 84 6.47 13.82 -5.21
N ASP A 85 7.43 14.50 -4.59
CA ASP A 85 8.84 14.48 -5.01
C ASP A 85 9.44 13.09 -4.81
N GLU A 86 9.16 12.43 -3.68
CA GLU A 86 9.51 11.02 -3.44
C GLU A 86 8.92 10.09 -4.52
N LEU A 87 7.61 10.23 -4.84
CA LEU A 87 6.97 9.43 -5.89
C LEU A 87 7.58 9.68 -7.28
N GLN A 88 8.04 10.90 -7.57
CA GLN A 88 8.73 11.21 -8.82
C GLN A 88 10.13 10.59 -8.88
N CYS A 89 10.80 10.46 -7.73
CA CYS A 89 12.09 9.76 -7.62
C CYS A 89 11.96 8.24 -7.78
N LEU A 90 10.78 7.67 -7.50
CA LEU A 90 10.49 6.27 -7.82
C LEU A 90 10.46 6.11 -9.33
N GLN A 91 11.55 5.61 -9.91
CA GLN A 91 11.65 5.28 -11.32
C GLN A 91 10.76 4.06 -11.64
N PHE A 92 9.45 4.29 -11.74
CA PHE A 92 8.50 3.25 -12.10
C PHE A 92 8.86 2.66 -13.48
N PRO A 93 8.79 1.33 -13.64
CA PRO A 93 8.78 0.72 -14.96
C PRO A 93 7.75 1.39 -15.88
N THR A 94 8.12 1.54 -17.15
CA THR A 94 7.30 2.26 -18.14
C THR A 94 5.90 1.66 -18.23
N GLY A 95 4.86 2.49 -18.05
CA GLY A 95 3.45 2.09 -18.18
C GLY A 95 2.67 2.02 -16.87
N ILE A 96 3.33 2.12 -15.70
CA ILE A 96 2.62 2.22 -14.41
C ILE A 96 2.14 3.65 -14.18
N SER A 97 0.84 3.82 -13.94
CA SER A 97 0.25 5.08 -13.47
C SER A 97 0.13 5.07 -11.95
N ALA A 98 0.85 5.95 -11.26
CA ALA A 98 0.73 6.16 -9.82
C ALA A 98 -0.04 7.45 -9.53
N VAL A 99 -1.08 7.37 -8.69
CA VAL A 99 -1.93 8.50 -8.31
C VAL A 99 -2.02 8.59 -6.80
N LEU A 100 -1.78 9.78 -6.25
CA LEU A 100 -2.06 10.11 -4.84
C LEU A 100 -3.42 10.79 -4.74
N GLN A 101 -4.29 10.28 -3.87
CA GLN A 101 -5.63 10.81 -3.63
C GLN A 101 -5.85 11.04 -2.13
N VAL A 102 -6.57 12.12 -1.79
CA VAL A 102 -7.08 12.36 -0.44
C VAL A 102 -8.41 11.61 -0.28
N SER A 103 -8.53 10.80 0.76
CA SER A 103 -9.83 10.27 1.17
C SER A 103 -10.56 11.28 2.07
N PRO A 104 -11.85 11.57 1.82
CA PRO A 104 -12.67 12.26 2.80
C PRO A 104 -12.70 11.45 4.09
N LYS A 105 -12.75 12.12 5.24
CA LYS A 105 -12.87 11.49 6.57
C LYS A 105 -14.20 10.74 6.70
N ALA A 106 -14.26 9.55 6.12
CA ALA A 106 -15.30 8.56 6.29
C ALA A 106 -14.60 7.28 6.70
N GLY A 107 -15.02 6.69 7.82
CA GLY A 107 -14.36 5.52 8.40
C GLY A 107 -14.07 4.49 7.32
N THR A 108 -12.79 4.15 7.17
CA THR A 108 -12.30 3.05 6.35
C THR A 108 -12.79 1.76 7.01
N GLY A 109 -14.07 1.45 6.80
CA GLY A 109 -14.58 0.13 7.04
C GLY A 109 -13.91 -0.78 6.02
N LEU A 110 -12.78 -1.39 6.40
CA LEU A 110 -12.27 -2.59 5.74
C LEU A 110 -13.47 -3.53 5.60
N ARG A 111 -13.97 -3.71 4.38
CA ARG A 111 -15.09 -4.62 4.12
C ARG A 111 -14.53 -6.03 4.15
N LEU A 112 -14.32 -6.54 5.36
CA LEU A 112 -13.91 -7.92 5.61
C LEU A 112 -14.82 -8.88 4.86
N GLU A 113 -16.14 -8.63 4.82
CA GLU A 113 -17.10 -9.43 4.05
C GLU A 113 -16.74 -9.59 2.57
N LYS A 114 -16.21 -8.55 1.92
CA LYS A 114 -15.75 -8.64 0.52
C LYS A 114 -14.43 -9.38 0.42
N ALA A 115 -13.50 -9.16 1.36
CA ALA A 115 -12.20 -9.80 1.38
C ALA A 115 -12.28 -11.29 1.74
N SER A 116 -13.29 -11.71 2.50
CA SER A 116 -13.54 -13.10 2.89
C SER A 116 -14.52 -13.82 1.96
N ASN A 117 -14.93 -13.20 0.85
CA ASN A 117 -15.88 -13.82 -0.07
C ASN A 117 -15.17 -14.81 -0.99
N LEU A 118 -15.13 -16.08 -0.56
CA LEU A 118 -14.51 -17.20 -1.28
C LEU A 118 -15.26 -17.60 -2.57
N THR A 119 -16.39 -16.98 -2.90
CA THR A 119 -17.06 -17.19 -4.20
C THR A 119 -16.42 -16.40 -5.34
N ILE A 120 -15.50 -15.50 -5.01
CA ILE A 120 -14.69 -14.76 -5.97
C ILE A 120 -13.37 -15.51 -6.05
N ASP A 121 -12.92 -15.83 -7.27
CA ASP A 121 -11.60 -16.44 -7.49
C ASP A 121 -10.55 -15.63 -6.74
N ASP A 122 -9.73 -16.33 -5.95
CA ASP A 122 -8.70 -15.67 -5.17
C ASP A 122 -7.74 -14.96 -6.13
N PRO A 123 -7.65 -13.62 -6.11
CA PRO A 123 -6.74 -12.90 -6.98
C PRO A 123 -5.27 -13.26 -6.71
N PHE A 124 -4.99 -13.94 -5.59
CA PHE A 124 -3.69 -14.46 -5.18
C PHE A 124 -3.42 -15.93 -5.49
N GLU A 125 -4.41 -16.69 -5.95
CA GLU A 125 -4.15 -18.05 -6.43
C GLU A 125 -3.36 -18.03 -7.75
N CYS A 126 -2.41 -18.97 -7.85
CA CYS A 126 -1.45 -19.10 -8.95
C CYS A 126 -1.65 -20.41 -9.70
#